data_AF-A0A9W4JHE6-F1
#
_entry.id   AF-A0A9W4JHE6-F1
#
_cell.length_a   1.000
_cell.length_b   1.000
_cell.length_c   1.000
_cell.angle_alpha   90.00
_cell.angle_beta   90.00
_cell.angle_gamma   90.00
#
_symmetry.space_group_name_H-M   'P 1'
#
loop_
_entity.id
_entity.type
_entity.pdbx_description
1 polymer ?
#
loop_
_entity_poly.entity_id
_entity_poly.type
_entity_poly.pdbx_seq_one_letter_code
_entity_poly.pdbx_strand_id
1 'polypeptide(L)'
;MEWWPQGLKPNQKRKGGVTSPLVLIISNIHHIPDDADGRHLLTLLQQPAELWAANGLATLFFTSDEYHSVEALRLHATRMQMLNVQDIPRDLAMLSLGAYRKARHDQEAPLDLLDGIYDRVGGRLVFLDQIARSSDMVKAADAICRLEKHWLLSPFQVLDSRKGYGR
;
A
#
# COMPACT_ATOMS: atom_id res chain seq x y z
N MET A 1 -14.02 3.11 19.02
CA MET A 1 -13.51 1.78 18.65
C MET A 1 -12.02 1.95 18.38
N GLU A 2 -11.19 1.60 19.35
CA GLU A 2 -9.75 1.89 19.39
C GLU A 2 -8.99 0.70 18.76
N TRP A 3 -8.42 0.89 17.57
CA TRP A 3 -7.81 -0.15 16.73
C TRP A 3 -6.35 -0.48 17.11
N TRP A 4 -6.02 -0.51 18.40
CA TRP A 4 -4.67 -0.82 18.84
C TRP A 4 -4.53 -2.33 19.15
N PRO A 5 -3.64 -3.07 18.46
CA PRO A 5 -3.38 -4.47 18.81
C PRO A 5 -2.82 -4.56 20.24
N GLN A 6 -3.34 -5.49 21.05
CA GLN A 6 -3.10 -5.63 22.50
C GLN A 6 -1.67 -6.07 22.90
N GLY A 7 -0.62 -5.52 22.29
CA GLY A 7 0.78 -5.81 22.61
C GLY A 7 1.71 -4.61 22.58
N LEU A 8 1.24 -3.42 22.21
CA LEU A 8 2.10 -2.28 21.95
C LEU A 8 1.63 -1.02 22.70
N LYS A 9 1.23 -1.12 23.96
CA LYS A 9 0.88 0.09 24.73
C LYS A 9 2.10 1.04 24.69
N PRO A 10 2.01 2.26 24.13
CA PRO A 10 3.09 3.21 24.27
C PRO A 10 3.20 3.51 25.76
N ASN A 11 4.31 3.06 26.34
CA ASN A 11 4.57 3.17 27.76
C ASN A 11 4.61 4.66 28.13
N GLN A 12 3.50 5.19 28.63
CA GLN A 12 3.40 6.58 29.01
C GLN A 12 4.23 6.82 30.28
N LYS A 13 5.07 7.86 30.16
CA LYS A 13 5.91 8.51 31.17
C LYS A 13 7.33 7.97 31.29
N ARG A 14 8.22 8.51 30.46
CA ARG A 14 9.65 8.66 30.78
C ARG A 14 9.90 10.10 31.22
N LYS A 15 10.53 10.26 32.39
CA LYS A 15 10.95 11.55 32.94
C LYS A 15 12.08 12.10 32.07
N GLY A 16 11.87 13.30 31.50
CA GLY A 16 12.87 14.06 30.76
C GLY A 16 12.62 14.11 29.25
N GLY A 17 11.72 15.00 28.80
CA GLY A 17 11.79 15.68 27.49
C GLY A 17 11.91 14.89 26.18
N VAL A 18 11.80 13.56 26.15
CA VAL A 18 11.96 12.79 24.89
C VAL A 18 10.71 12.94 24.03
N THR A 19 10.89 13.61 22.90
CA THR A 19 9.97 13.72 21.77
C THR A 19 9.52 12.34 21.32
N SER A 20 8.22 12.16 21.02
CA SER A 20 7.70 10.94 20.39
C SER A 20 8.60 10.51 19.21
N PRO A 21 8.89 9.22 19.04
CA PRO A 21 9.76 8.75 17.97
C PRO A 21 9.19 9.18 16.61
N LEU A 22 9.99 9.88 15.80
CA LEU A 22 9.54 10.36 14.49
C LEU A 22 9.44 9.17 13.53
N VAL A 23 8.30 9.02 12.87
CA VAL A 23 8.12 8.04 11.79
C VAL A 23 8.03 8.80 10.47
N LEU A 24 8.92 8.47 9.54
CA LEU A 24 8.92 9.04 8.19
C LEU A 24 8.64 7.95 7.17
N ILE A 25 7.62 8.16 6.33
CA ILE A 25 7.23 7.22 5.28
C ILE A 25 7.54 7.90 3.94
N ILE A 26 8.38 7.26 3.13
CA ILE A 26 8.66 7.67 1.76
C ILE A 26 8.02 6.62 0.85
N SER A 27 6.91 7.01 0.24
CA SER A 27 6.14 6.11 -0.61
C SER A 27 6.61 6.15 -2.06
N ASN A 28 6.37 5.04 -2.78
CA ASN A 28 6.55 4.93 -4.22
C ASN A 28 7.99 5.22 -4.69
N ILE A 29 8.98 4.65 -3.99
CA ILE A 29 10.40 4.86 -4.32
C ILE A 29 10.80 4.30 -5.70
N HIS A 30 9.96 3.45 -6.30
CA HIS A 30 10.12 2.94 -7.67
C HIS A 30 10.03 4.02 -8.75
N HIS A 31 9.53 5.22 -8.42
CA HIS A 31 9.60 6.36 -9.34
C HIS A 31 11.01 6.97 -9.45
N ILE A 32 11.93 6.59 -8.56
CA ILE A 32 13.33 6.96 -8.70
C ILE A 32 13.88 6.17 -9.89
N PRO A 33 14.45 6.83 -10.92
CA PRO A 33 14.98 6.15 -12.09
C PRO A 33 16.04 5.11 -11.72
N ASP A 34 16.10 4.02 -12.46
CA ASP A 34 17.16 3.02 -12.34
C ASP A 34 18.44 3.42 -13.10
N ASP A 35 18.92 4.64 -12.86
CA ASP A 35 20.18 5.16 -13.37
C ASP A 35 21.19 5.41 -12.25
N ALA A 36 22.39 5.86 -12.60
CA ALA A 36 23.45 6.12 -11.61
C ALA A 36 23.03 7.16 -10.57
N ASP A 37 22.30 8.20 -11.00
CA ASP A 37 21.87 9.30 -10.14
C ASP A 37 20.76 8.86 -9.18
N GLY A 38 19.78 8.07 -9.66
CA GLY A 38 18.72 7.50 -8.85
C GLY A 38 19.25 6.50 -7.82
N ARG A 39 20.21 5.65 -8.20
CA ARG A 39 20.90 4.77 -7.25
C ARG A 39 21.69 5.54 -6.19
N HIS A 40 22.31 6.65 -6.57
CA HIS A 40 22.98 7.54 -5.63
C HIS A 40 21.98 8.18 -4.66
N LEU A 41 20.84 8.67 -5.16
CA LEU A 41 19.76 9.21 -4.33
C LEU A 41 19.23 8.19 -3.32
N LEU A 42 18.97 6.95 -3.73
CA LEU A 42 18.55 5.88 -2.83
C LEU A 42 19.58 5.64 -1.73
N THR A 43 20.87 5.64 -2.07
CA THR A 43 21.96 5.50 -1.10
C THR A 43 22.00 6.66 -0.12
N LEU A 44 21.84 7.89 -0.60
CA LEU A 44 21.78 9.11 0.23
C LEU A 44 20.56 9.14 1.16
N LEU A 45 19.46 8.48 0.80
CA LEU A 45 18.30 8.32 1.69
C LEU A 45 18.53 7.21 2.71
N GLN A 46 19.18 6.12 2.31
CA GLN A 46 19.40 4.96 3.15
C GLN A 46 20.39 5.22 4.30
N GLN A 47 21.52 5.86 4.02
CA GLN A 47 22.54 6.15 5.05
C GLN A 47 22.00 6.92 6.27
N PRO A 48 21.31 8.08 6.10
CA PRO A 48 20.73 8.79 7.24
C PRO A 48 19.56 8.01 7.86
N ALA A 49 18.79 7.25 7.08
CA ALA A 49 17.73 6.39 7.62
C ALA A 49 18.28 5.40 8.65
N GLU A 50 19.36 4.70 8.31
CA GLU A 50 19.99 3.74 9.21
C GLU A 50 20.62 4.41 10.44
N LEU A 51 21.26 5.57 10.25
CA LEU A 51 21.84 6.34 11.35
C LEU A 51 20.79 6.86 12.33
N TRP A 52 19.66 7.39 11.83
CA TRP A 52 18.58 7.90 12.68
C TRP A 52 17.85 6.78 13.40
N ALA A 53 17.63 5.64 12.74
CA ALA A 53 17.04 4.47 13.38
C ALA A 53 17.96 3.90 14.46
N ALA A 54 19.27 3.85 14.22
CA ALA A 54 20.26 3.39 15.20
C ALA A 54 20.34 4.27 16.45
N ASN A 55 20.18 5.59 16.29
CA ASN A 55 20.19 6.55 17.39
C ASN A 55 18.81 6.72 18.06
N GLY A 56 17.77 6.01 17.60
CA GLY A 56 16.41 6.13 18.12
C GLY A 56 15.75 7.49 17.85
N LEU A 57 16.23 8.24 16.84
CA LEU A 57 15.71 9.55 16.46
C LEU A 57 14.47 9.43 15.57
N ALA A 58 14.58 8.62 14.52
CA ALA A 58 13.50 8.41 13.55
C ALA A 58 13.52 6.99 12.98
N THR A 59 12.35 6.44 12.69
CA THR A 59 12.19 5.20 11.92
C THR A 59 11.66 5.55 10.54
N LEU A 60 12.37 5.09 9.50
CA LEU A 60 12.02 5.34 8.11
C LEU A 60 11.39 4.08 7.48
N PHE A 61 10.31 4.28 6.73
CA PHE A 61 9.66 3.25 5.91
C PHE A 61 9.71 3.66 4.44
N PHE A 62 10.28 2.80 3.61
CA PHE A 62 10.27 2.96 2.17
C PHE A 62 9.23 2.01 1.58
N THR A 63 8.30 2.50 0.77
CA THR A 63 7.36 1.64 0.03
C THR A 63 7.69 1.62 -1.45
N SER A 64 7.71 0.43 -2.03
CA SER A 64 7.96 0.20 -3.46
C SER A 64 7.01 -0.88 -3.97
N ASP A 65 6.52 -0.69 -5.19
CA ASP A 65 5.76 -1.71 -5.93
C ASP A 65 6.68 -2.47 -6.92
N GLU A 66 7.89 -1.96 -7.15
CA GLU A 66 8.89 -2.60 -8.01
C GLU A 66 10.09 -3.15 -7.23
N TYR A 67 10.66 -4.20 -7.78
CA TYR A 67 11.74 -4.95 -7.16
C TYR A 67 13.12 -4.26 -7.27
N HIS A 68 13.36 -3.49 -8.34
CA HIS A 68 14.68 -2.87 -8.60
C HIS A 68 15.14 -1.95 -7.45
N SER A 69 14.22 -1.13 -6.90
CA SER A 69 14.53 -0.21 -5.80
C SER A 69 14.79 -0.97 -4.49
N VAL A 70 14.10 -2.10 -4.30
CA VAL A 70 14.27 -2.96 -3.13
C VAL A 70 15.62 -3.67 -3.17
N GLU A 71 16.06 -4.13 -4.35
CA GLU A 71 17.39 -4.71 -4.53
C GLU A 71 18.48 -3.69 -4.25
N ALA A 72 18.36 -2.48 -4.81
CA ALA A 72 19.33 -1.40 -4.59
C ALA A 72 19.52 -1.09 -3.10
N LEU A 73 18.42 -0.98 -2.34
CA LEU A 73 18.47 -0.74 -0.90
C LEU A 73 19.02 -1.96 -0.11
N ARG A 74 18.69 -3.19 -0.52
CA ARG A 74 19.17 -4.41 0.14
C ARG A 74 20.69 -4.56 0.08
N LEU A 75 21.32 -4.17 -1.03
CA LEU A 75 22.77 -4.32 -1.23
C LEU A 75 23.59 -3.62 -0.14
N HIS A 76 23.12 -2.48 0.37
CA HIS A 76 23.82 -1.66 1.36
C HIS A 76 23.14 -1.67 2.74
N ALA A 77 22.15 -2.55 2.94
CA ALA A 77 21.38 -2.59 4.18
C ALA A 77 22.17 -3.22 5.33
N THR A 78 22.35 -2.47 6.42
CA THR A 78 22.91 -3.01 7.68
C THR A 78 21.83 -3.19 8.75
N ARG A 79 20.79 -2.35 8.73
CA ARG A 79 19.72 -2.30 9.74
C ARG A 79 18.31 -2.23 9.15
N MET A 80 18.19 -2.30 7.83
CA MET A 80 16.91 -2.26 7.14
C MET A 80 16.28 -3.66 7.07
N GLN A 81 14.98 -3.75 7.37
CA GLN A 81 14.20 -4.97 7.21
C GLN A 81 13.23 -4.80 6.03
N MET A 82 13.21 -5.79 5.13
CA MET A 82 12.24 -5.85 4.05
C MET A 82 10.98 -6.58 4.52
N LEU A 83 9.83 -5.93 4.39
CA LEU A 83 8.52 -6.52 4.63
C LEU A 83 7.81 -6.65 3.29
N ASN A 84 7.44 -7.87 2.93
CA ASN A 84 6.66 -8.11 1.72
C ASN A 84 5.17 -8.11 2.09
N VAL A 85 4.40 -7.23 1.46
CA VAL A 85 2.95 -7.16 1.64
C VAL A 85 2.32 -8.05 0.57
N GLN A 86 1.73 -9.15 1.01
CA GLN A 86 1.04 -10.10 0.14
C GLN A 86 -0.40 -9.66 -0.11
N ASP A 87 -0.98 -10.16 -1.20
CA ASP A 87 -2.39 -9.99 -1.48
C ASP A 87 -3.27 -10.61 -0.38
N ILE A 88 -4.43 -9.99 -0.21
CA ILE A 88 -5.39 -10.37 0.84
C ILE A 88 -6.20 -11.58 0.38
N PRO A 89 -6.34 -12.63 1.21
CA PRO A 89 -7.14 -13.80 0.85
C PRO A 89 -8.62 -13.43 0.75
N ARG A 90 -9.37 -14.20 -0.06
CA ARG A 90 -10.80 -13.98 -0.32
C ARG A 90 -11.61 -13.80 0.96
N ASP A 91 -11.40 -14.67 1.95
CA ASP A 91 -12.13 -14.65 3.20
C ASP A 91 -11.95 -13.33 3.95
N LEU A 92 -10.71 -12.81 4.00
CA LEU A 92 -10.42 -11.55 4.68
C LEU A 92 -10.96 -10.35 3.90
N ALA A 93 -10.95 -10.41 2.56
CA ALA A 93 -11.55 -9.38 1.73
C ALA A 93 -13.07 -9.32 1.89
N MET A 94 -13.74 -10.48 1.94
CA MET A 94 -15.18 -10.60 2.19
C MET A 94 -15.58 -10.08 3.56
N LEU A 95 -14.84 -10.46 4.61
CA LEU A 95 -15.02 -9.94 5.96
C LEU A 95 -14.85 -8.42 6.00
N SER A 96 -13.83 -7.90 5.31
CA SER A 96 -13.55 -6.47 5.23
C SER A 96 -14.66 -5.71 4.50
N LEU A 97 -15.18 -6.24 3.39
CA LEU A 97 -16.29 -5.65 2.64
C LEU A 97 -17.56 -5.56 3.49
N GLY A 98 -17.90 -6.64 4.21
CA GLY A 98 -19.02 -6.65 5.16
C GLY A 98 -18.84 -5.62 6.28
N ALA A 99 -17.63 -5.57 6.87
CA ALA A 99 -17.30 -4.59 7.90
C ALA A 99 -17.38 -3.14 7.40
N TYR A 100 -16.90 -2.86 6.18
CA TYR A 100 -16.99 -1.53 5.58
C TYR A 100 -18.43 -1.11 5.30
N ARG A 101 -19.29 -2.06 4.90
CA ARG A 101 -20.70 -1.79 4.67
C ARG A 101 -21.41 -1.47 5.98
N LYS A 102 -21.19 -2.29 7.00
CA LYS A 102 -21.75 -2.09 8.35
C LYS A 102 -21.31 -0.77 8.96
N ALA A 103 -20.01 -0.44 8.87
CA ALA A 103 -19.47 0.80 9.44
C ALA A 103 -20.05 2.08 8.80
N ARG A 104 -20.56 2.03 7.57
CA ARG A 104 -21.02 3.22 6.82
C ARG A 104 -22.53 3.33 6.69
N HIS A 105 -23.21 2.21 6.50
CA HIS A 105 -24.66 2.17 6.25
C HIS A 105 -25.44 1.52 7.39
N ASP A 106 -24.75 1.03 8.44
CA ASP A 106 -25.33 0.26 9.56
C ASP A 106 -26.21 -0.92 9.09
N GLN A 107 -25.92 -1.40 7.87
CA GLN A 107 -26.64 -2.47 7.20
C GLN A 107 -25.72 -3.67 7.07
N GLU A 108 -26.24 -4.84 7.42
CA GLU A 108 -25.59 -6.12 7.15
C GLU A 108 -26.00 -6.56 5.74
N ALA A 109 -25.03 -6.59 4.82
CA ALA A 109 -25.29 -7.02 3.46
C ALA A 109 -25.43 -8.56 3.41
N PRO A 110 -26.37 -9.09 2.59
CA PRO A 110 -26.48 -10.53 2.37
C PRO A 110 -25.16 -11.09 1.83
N LEU A 111 -24.75 -12.28 2.31
CA LEU A 111 -23.52 -12.94 1.88
C LEU A 111 -23.50 -13.18 0.36
N ASP A 112 -24.62 -13.63 -0.21
CA ASP A 112 -24.75 -13.86 -1.66
C ASP A 112 -24.46 -12.60 -2.50
N LEU A 113 -24.84 -11.42 -2.00
CA LEU A 113 -24.57 -10.15 -2.65
C LEU A 113 -23.08 -9.81 -2.59
N LEU A 114 -22.45 -10.03 -1.43
CA LEU A 114 -21.02 -9.78 -1.22
C LEU A 114 -20.18 -10.71 -2.11
N ASP A 115 -20.56 -11.98 -2.20
CA ASP A 115 -19.88 -12.97 -3.05
C ASP A 115 -19.99 -12.58 -4.52
N GLY A 116 -21.18 -12.22 -4.98
CA GLY A 116 -21.40 -11.77 -6.36
C GLY A 116 -20.64 -10.49 -6.71
N ILE A 117 -20.37 -9.62 -5.74
CA ILE A 117 -19.54 -8.42 -5.93
C ILE A 117 -18.05 -8.78 -6.01
N TYR A 118 -17.59 -9.63 -5.09
CA TYR A 118 -16.21 -10.10 -5.07
C TYR A 118 -15.85 -10.78 -6.39
N ASP A 119 -16.72 -11.64 -6.90
CA ASP A 119 -16.47 -12.37 -8.16
C ASP A 119 -16.46 -11.44 -9.39
N ARG A 120 -17.09 -10.25 -9.31
CA ARG A 120 -17.08 -9.24 -10.40
C ARG A 120 -15.86 -8.33 -10.40
N VAL A 121 -15.37 -7.94 -9.22
CA VAL A 121 -14.38 -6.86 -9.04
C VAL A 121 -13.02 -7.41 -8.60
N GLY A 122 -13.00 -8.52 -7.86
CA GLY A 122 -11.81 -9.12 -7.26
C GLY A 122 -11.48 -8.59 -5.86
N GLY A 123 -10.27 -8.92 -5.38
CA GLY A 123 -9.85 -8.71 -4.00
C GLY A 123 -9.23 -7.34 -3.66
N ARG A 124 -9.15 -6.40 -4.61
CA ARG A 124 -8.54 -5.08 -4.35
C ARG A 124 -9.38 -4.28 -3.35
N LEU A 125 -8.88 -4.15 -2.12
CA LEU A 125 -9.59 -3.46 -1.03
C LEU A 125 -10.03 -2.05 -1.37
N VAL A 126 -9.26 -1.32 -2.20
CA VAL A 126 -9.62 0.04 -2.63
C VAL A 126 -10.97 0.04 -3.36
N PHE A 127 -11.19 -0.93 -4.25
CA PHE A 127 -12.47 -1.07 -4.94
C PHE A 127 -13.57 -1.54 -3.99
N LEU A 128 -13.27 -2.47 -3.09
CA LEU A 128 -14.22 -2.96 -2.09
C LEU A 128 -14.68 -1.84 -1.13
N ASP A 129 -13.78 -0.96 -0.68
CA ASP A 129 -14.11 0.22 0.14
C ASP A 129 -14.97 1.22 -0.65
N GLN A 130 -14.64 1.45 -1.93
CA GLN A 130 -15.44 2.31 -2.81
C GLN A 130 -16.86 1.76 -3.02
N ILE A 131 -16.99 0.45 -3.25
CA ILE A 131 -18.29 -0.21 -3.43
C ILE A 131 -19.09 -0.17 -2.13
N ALA A 132 -18.46 -0.43 -0.99
CA ALA A 132 -19.11 -0.38 0.32
C ALA A 132 -19.69 1.01 0.64
N ARG A 133 -19.05 2.09 0.15
CA ARG A 133 -19.54 3.48 0.29
C ARG A 133 -20.77 3.77 -0.57
N SER A 134 -20.89 3.16 -1.75
CA SER A 134 -22.01 3.40 -2.67
C SER A 134 -23.35 2.99 -2.06
N SER A 135 -24.45 3.66 -2.41
CA SER A 135 -25.79 3.19 -2.02
C SER A 135 -26.13 1.86 -2.68
N ASP A 136 -25.88 1.75 -3.99
CA ASP A 136 -26.06 0.55 -4.81
C ASP A 136 -24.68 -0.07 -5.11
N MET A 137 -24.41 -1.21 -4.47
CA MET A 137 -23.12 -1.89 -4.56
C MET A 137 -22.91 -2.56 -5.92
N VAL A 138 -23.96 -3.06 -6.57
CA VAL A 138 -23.88 -3.75 -7.86
C VAL A 138 -23.55 -2.74 -8.96
N LYS A 139 -24.24 -1.60 -8.98
CA LYS A 139 -23.95 -0.54 -9.96
C LYS A 139 -22.54 0.02 -9.79
N ALA A 140 -22.05 0.17 -8.56
CA ALA A 140 -20.69 0.61 -8.29
C ALA A 140 -19.65 -0.40 -8.79
N ALA A 141 -19.87 -1.69 -8.54
CA ALA A 141 -19.02 -2.76 -9.06
C ALA A 141 -18.94 -2.74 -10.58
N ASP A 142 -20.09 -2.62 -11.26
CA ASP A 142 -20.14 -2.55 -12.73
C ASP A 142 -19.46 -1.28 -13.29
N ALA A 143 -19.60 -0.15 -12.60
CA ALA A 143 -18.94 1.10 -12.98
C ALA A 143 -17.40 0.99 -12.89
N ILE A 144 -16.89 0.42 -11.79
CA ILE A 144 -15.46 0.16 -11.60
C ILE A 144 -14.95 -0.80 -12.69
N CYS A 145 -15.67 -1.89 -12.95
CA CYS A 145 -15.29 -2.85 -13.98
C CYS A 145 -15.21 -2.20 -15.37
N ARG A 146 -16.14 -1.29 -15.70
CA ARG A 146 -16.10 -0.52 -16.97
C ARG A 146 -14.92 0.44 -17.02
N LEU A 147 -14.63 1.15 -15.93
CA LEU A 147 -13.50 2.07 -15.86
C LEU A 147 -12.17 1.33 -16.02
N GLU A 148 -11.98 0.21 -15.32
CA GLU A 148 -10.79 -0.65 -15.44
C GLU A 148 -10.66 -1.20 -16.86
N LYS A 149 -11.74 -1.68 -17.48
CA LYS A 149 -11.73 -2.12 -18.89
C LYS A 149 -11.33 -0.99 -19.83
N HIS A 150 -11.83 0.23 -19.60
CA HIS A 150 -11.46 1.37 -20.42
C HIS A 150 -9.99 1.75 -20.23
N TRP A 151 -9.48 1.73 -18.99
CA TRP A 151 -8.07 1.94 -18.70
C TRP A 151 -7.17 0.90 -19.36
N LEU A 152 -7.55 -0.38 -19.28
CA LEU A 152 -6.81 -1.50 -19.87
C LEU A 152 -6.76 -1.42 -21.40
N LEU A 153 -7.85 -0.99 -22.03
CA LEU A 153 -7.96 -0.87 -23.49
C LEU A 153 -7.49 0.50 -24.01
N SER A 154 -7.10 1.42 -23.13
CA SER A 154 -6.65 2.75 -23.51
C SER A 154 -5.27 2.67 -24.19
N PRO A 155 -5.05 3.38 -25.32
CA PRO A 155 -3.78 3.38 -26.05
C PRO A 155 -2.56 3.83 -25.25
N PHE A 156 -2.75 4.50 -24.09
CA PHE A 156 -1.64 4.97 -23.26
C PHE A 156 -0.76 3.83 -22.73
N GLN A 157 -1.28 2.59 -22.63
CA GLN A 157 -0.50 1.41 -22.25
C GLN A 157 0.27 0.77 -23.41
N VAL A 158 -0.10 1.04 -24.67
CA VAL A 158 0.57 0.47 -25.85
C VAL A 158 1.90 1.17 -26.14
N LEU A 159 2.13 2.36 -25.58
CA LEU A 159 3.33 3.16 -25.82
C LEU A 159 4.58 2.70 -25.05
N ASP A 160 4.47 1.87 -24.01
CA ASP A 160 5.64 1.37 -23.27
C ASP A 160 6.28 0.13 -23.92
N SER A 161 5.50 -0.66 -24.65
CA SER A 161 5.99 -1.84 -25.40
C SER A 161 6.77 -1.52 -26.69
N ARG A 162 6.97 -0.24 -27.03
CA ARG A 162 7.65 0.21 -28.27
C ARG A 162 8.95 1.00 -28.05
N LYS A 163 9.63 0.85 -26.92
CA LYS A 163 11.07 1.19 -26.87
C LYS A 163 11.92 -0.02 -27.26
N GLY A 164 11.78 -0.39 -28.53
CA GLY A 164 12.79 -1.18 -29.23
C GLY A 164 14.02 -0.32 -29.50
N TYR A 165 15.14 -0.78 -28.97
CA TYR A 165 16.52 -0.57 -29.40
C TYR A 165 16.68 0.14 -30.76
N GLY A 166 17.34 1.30 -30.78
CA GLY A 166 17.58 2.00 -32.05
C GLY A 166 18.19 3.39 -31.97
N ARG A 167 19.36 3.54 -31.32
CA ARG A 167 20.58 4.19 -31.85
C ARG A 167 21.62 4.41 -30.76
#